data_AF-A0A1B9VFN1-F1
#
_entry.id   AF-A0A1B9VFN1-F1
#
_cell.length_a   1.000
_cell.length_b   1.000
_cell.length_c   1.000
_cell.angle_alpha   90.00
_cell.angle_beta   90.00
_cell.angle_gamma   90.00
#
_symmetry.space_group_name_H-M   'P 1'
#
loop_
_entity.id
_entity.type
_entity.pdbx_description
1 polymer ?
#
loop_
_entity_poly.entity_id
_entity_poly.type
_entity_poly.pdbx_seq_one_letter_code
_entity_poly.pdbx_strand_id
1 'polypeptide(L)'
;MGTTTISADGKTRCKWCDAAPEFDVYHDTEWGFPVGDDRRLFEKICLEGFQSGLSWRTILTKRENFRTVFHNFDFDLVAEFTDRDAERLLRDAGIIRHRGKIEAIINNAKRAREMVALEGSLAAYFWQFEPREDSVAKPQTASMSEISVALSKDLKKRGWKFVGPTTVYAFMQAMGLINDHAEGCFMRPVIDAARREFERP
;
A
#
# COMPACT_ATOMS: atom_id res chain seq x y z
N MET A 1 -11.82 22.64 7.49
CA MET A 1 -10.36 22.43 7.68
C MET A 1 -9.73 22.29 6.30
N GLY A 2 -8.56 22.89 6.06
CA GLY A 2 -7.90 22.78 4.75
C GLY A 2 -7.39 21.37 4.46
N THR A 3 -7.43 20.95 3.19
CA THR A 3 -6.92 19.65 2.71
C THR A 3 -5.44 19.70 2.31
N THR A 4 -4.82 20.88 2.38
CA THR A 4 -3.41 21.12 2.03
C THR A 4 -2.66 21.83 3.16
N THR A 5 -1.33 21.77 3.07
CA THR A 5 -0.36 22.48 3.92
C THR A 5 0.82 22.98 3.08
N ILE A 6 1.60 23.93 3.59
CA ILE A 6 2.83 24.42 2.95
C ILE A 6 4.01 23.95 3.80
N SER A 7 4.86 23.07 3.26
CA SER A 7 6.04 22.61 3.99
C SER A 7 7.19 23.63 3.93
N ALA A 8 8.29 23.35 4.64
CA ALA A 8 9.44 24.24 4.75
C ALA A 8 10.12 24.61 3.42
N ASP A 9 9.96 23.79 2.38
CA ASP A 9 10.47 24.05 1.02
C ASP A 9 9.52 24.91 0.15
N GLY A 10 8.43 25.41 0.74
CA GLY A 10 7.45 26.28 0.07
C GLY A 10 6.44 25.54 -0.82
N LYS A 11 6.49 24.20 -0.89
CA LYS A 11 5.55 23.43 -1.71
C LYS A 11 4.24 23.15 -0.97
N THR A 12 3.13 23.27 -1.69
CA THR A 12 1.79 22.94 -1.17
C THR A 12 1.53 21.44 -1.27
N ARG A 13 1.52 20.72 -0.14
CA ARG A 13 1.30 19.27 -0.06
C ARG A 13 -0.07 18.92 0.52
N CYS A 14 -0.43 17.64 0.48
CA CYS A 14 -1.59 17.13 1.22
C CYS A 14 -1.42 17.37 2.72
N LYS A 15 -2.52 17.71 3.42
CA LYS A 15 -2.50 18.11 4.84
C LYS A 15 -1.84 17.08 5.77
N TRP A 16 -1.96 15.80 5.46
CA TRP A 16 -1.36 14.73 6.28
C TRP A 16 0.17 14.75 6.31
N CYS A 17 0.84 15.47 5.39
CA CYS A 17 2.29 15.65 5.43
C CYS A 17 2.76 16.40 6.69
N ASP A 18 1.90 17.24 7.30
CA ASP A 18 2.22 17.96 8.55
C ASP A 18 2.54 17.03 9.74
N ALA A 19 2.13 15.76 9.67
CA ALA A 19 2.29 14.83 10.77
C ALA A 19 3.77 14.45 11.04
N ALA A 20 4.63 14.51 10.03
CA ALA A 20 6.06 14.19 10.17
C ALA A 20 6.88 14.68 8.96
N PRO A 21 8.10 15.26 9.15
CA PRO A 21 8.95 15.71 8.04
C PRO A 21 9.28 14.62 7.01
N GLU A 22 9.43 13.37 7.45
CA GLU A 22 9.70 12.23 6.54
C GLU A 22 8.54 11.94 5.57
N PHE A 23 7.34 12.47 5.82
CA PHE A 23 6.20 12.30 4.92
C PHE A 23 6.32 13.14 3.65
N ASP A 24 7.03 14.26 3.67
CA ASP A 24 7.23 15.06 2.46
C ASP A 24 7.93 14.24 1.36
N VAL A 25 8.97 13.48 1.73
CA VAL A 25 9.70 12.63 0.76
C VAL A 25 8.83 11.48 0.27
N TYR A 26 8.14 10.78 1.17
CA TYR A 26 7.25 9.69 0.81
C TYR A 26 6.08 10.15 -0.08
N HIS A 27 5.50 11.32 0.22
CA HIS A 27 4.46 11.96 -0.56
C HIS A 27 4.95 12.31 -1.98
N ASP A 28 6.12 12.92 -2.08
CA ASP A 28 6.64 13.46 -3.33
C ASP A 28 7.20 12.40 -4.28
N THR A 29 7.65 11.26 -3.73
CA THR A 29 8.43 10.27 -4.51
C THR A 29 7.79 8.89 -4.59
N GLU A 30 6.78 8.60 -3.78
CA GLU A 30 6.17 7.26 -3.72
C GLU A 30 4.65 7.28 -3.82
N TRP A 31 3.97 8.12 -3.02
CA TRP A 31 2.52 8.01 -2.84
C TRP A 31 1.72 8.54 -4.05
N GLY A 32 0.88 7.68 -4.60
CA GLY A 32 -0.01 8.00 -5.72
C GLY A 32 0.59 7.73 -7.09
N PHE A 33 1.89 7.43 -7.18
CA PHE A 33 2.48 6.99 -8.45
C PHE A 33 1.92 5.62 -8.84
N PRO A 34 1.55 5.41 -10.12
CA PRO A 34 1.07 4.12 -10.58
C PRO A 34 2.18 3.08 -10.56
N VAL A 35 1.89 1.89 -10.01
CA VAL A 35 2.88 0.82 -9.83
C VAL A 35 2.41 -0.45 -10.56
N GLY A 36 3.26 -0.98 -11.45
CA GLY A 36 3.08 -2.27 -12.12
C GLY A 36 4.02 -3.39 -11.65
N ASP A 37 4.92 -3.11 -10.70
CA ASP A 37 5.85 -4.09 -10.16
C ASP A 37 5.20 -4.94 -9.05
N ASP A 38 5.10 -6.26 -9.28
CA ASP A 38 4.41 -7.19 -8.36
C ASP A 38 5.02 -7.21 -6.97
N ARG A 39 6.35 -7.14 -6.87
CA ARG A 39 7.04 -7.16 -5.58
C ARG A 39 6.69 -5.90 -4.78
N ARG A 40 6.65 -4.75 -5.43
CA ARG A 40 6.27 -3.47 -4.82
C ARG A 40 4.81 -3.44 -4.41
N LEU A 41 3.90 -3.98 -5.23
CA LEU A 41 2.48 -4.12 -4.89
C LEU A 41 2.31 -5.05 -3.68
N PHE A 42 3.00 -6.19 -3.67
CA PHE A 42 3.00 -7.13 -2.54
C PHE A 42 3.54 -6.50 -1.25
N GLU A 43 4.70 -5.83 -1.33
CA GLU A 43 5.26 -5.07 -0.20
C GLU A 43 4.20 -4.12 0.36
N LYS A 44 3.58 -3.32 -0.51
CA LYS A 44 2.67 -2.26 -0.07
C LYS A 44 1.43 -2.81 0.61
N ILE A 45 0.74 -3.79 0.01
CA ILE A 45 -0.49 -4.36 0.60
C ILE A 45 -0.20 -5.01 1.97
N CYS A 46 0.97 -5.63 2.12
CA CYS A 46 1.43 -6.18 3.39
C CYS A 46 1.69 -5.09 4.44
N LEU A 47 2.38 -4.01 4.07
CA LEU A 47 2.67 -2.90 4.97
C LEU A 47 1.39 -2.16 5.42
N GLU A 48 0.41 -1.98 4.52
CA GLU A 48 -0.91 -1.45 4.87
C GLU A 48 -1.64 -2.36 5.86
N GLY A 49 -1.56 -3.69 5.70
CA GLY A 49 -2.09 -4.65 6.67
C GLY A 49 -1.42 -4.51 8.05
N PHE A 50 -0.11 -4.25 8.08
CA PHE A 50 0.64 -4.00 9.32
C PHE A 50 0.24 -2.71 10.03
N GLN A 51 -0.26 -1.72 9.31
CA GLN A 51 -0.65 -0.42 9.85
C GLN A 51 -1.88 -0.49 10.78
N SER A 52 -2.70 -1.54 10.72
CA SER A 52 -3.92 -1.67 11.54
C SER A 52 -3.63 -1.45 13.05
N GLY A 53 -4.15 -0.36 13.63
CA GLY A 53 -3.93 0.04 15.02
C GLY A 53 -2.65 0.85 15.30
N LEU A 54 -1.96 1.32 14.26
CA LEU A 54 -0.71 2.10 14.34
C LEU A 54 -0.77 3.31 13.39
N SER A 55 0.14 4.28 13.57
CA SER A 55 0.33 5.34 12.57
C SER A 55 1.12 4.81 11.36
N TRP A 56 0.85 5.38 10.17
CA TRP A 56 1.67 5.08 8.98
C TRP A 56 3.15 5.43 9.20
N ARG A 57 3.43 6.47 10.00
CA ARG A 57 4.79 6.86 10.41
C ARG A 57 5.55 5.67 11.02
N THR A 58 4.93 4.93 11.94
CA THR A 58 5.53 3.74 12.55
C THR A 58 5.91 2.69 11.52
N ILE A 59 5.10 2.52 10.48
CA ILE A 59 5.39 1.58 9.38
C ILE A 59 6.55 2.10 8.54
N LEU A 60 6.50 3.38 8.13
CA LEU A 60 7.51 3.99 7.28
C LEU A 60 8.89 3.98 7.94
N THR A 61 9.00 4.33 9.23
CA THR A 61 10.26 4.29 9.99
C THR A 61 10.84 2.87 10.10
N LYS A 62 10.00 1.83 10.09
CA LYS A 62 10.43 0.44 10.21
C LYS A 62 10.56 -0.27 8.86
N ARG A 63 10.27 0.40 7.74
CA ARG A 63 10.17 -0.21 6.41
C ARG A 63 11.42 -0.95 5.98
N GLU A 64 12.61 -0.39 6.20
CA GLU A 64 13.87 -1.05 5.81
C GLU A 64 14.15 -2.31 6.64
N ASN A 65 13.73 -2.34 7.91
CA ASN A 65 13.78 -3.55 8.72
C ASN A 65 12.80 -4.61 8.19
N PHE A 66 11.58 -4.20 7.83
CA PHE A 66 10.62 -5.09 7.18
C PHE A 66 11.18 -5.70 5.89
N ARG A 67 11.76 -4.87 5.03
CA ARG A 67 12.44 -5.32 3.81
C ARG A 67 13.53 -6.33 4.12
N THR A 68 14.43 -6.02 5.05
CA THR A 68 15.51 -6.93 5.44
C THR A 68 14.99 -8.31 5.89
N VAL A 69 14.03 -8.33 6.81
CA VAL A 69 13.59 -9.59 7.44
C VAL A 69 12.62 -10.42 6.59
N PHE A 70 11.97 -9.79 5.60
CA PHE A 70 11.09 -10.44 4.62
C PHE A 70 11.73 -10.51 3.23
N HIS A 71 13.07 -10.53 3.12
CA HIS A 71 13.81 -10.66 1.85
C HIS A 71 13.35 -9.67 0.76
N ASN A 72 13.32 -8.38 1.10
CA ASN A 72 12.73 -7.27 0.36
C ASN A 72 11.33 -7.58 -0.21
N PHE A 73 10.51 -8.37 0.50
CA PHE A 73 9.19 -8.80 0.05
C PHE A 73 9.20 -9.62 -1.24
N ASP A 74 10.24 -10.42 -1.47
CA ASP A 74 10.18 -11.49 -2.45
C ASP A 74 9.14 -12.52 -2.02
N PHE A 75 7.96 -12.53 -2.63
CA PHE A 75 6.87 -13.40 -2.20
C PHE A 75 7.15 -14.88 -2.49
N ASP A 76 8.07 -15.23 -3.38
CA ASP A 76 8.50 -16.61 -3.57
C ASP A 76 9.32 -17.09 -2.37
N LEU A 77 10.28 -16.29 -1.92
CA LEU A 77 11.08 -16.61 -0.73
C LEU A 77 10.25 -16.57 0.56
N VAL A 78 9.38 -15.57 0.71
CA VAL A 78 8.57 -15.41 1.92
C VAL A 78 7.48 -16.48 2.03
N ALA A 79 6.99 -17.03 0.90
CA ALA A 79 6.05 -18.14 0.91
C ALA A 79 6.63 -19.41 1.55
N GLU A 80 7.96 -19.58 1.51
CA GLU A 80 8.67 -20.72 2.09
C GLU A 80 8.96 -20.57 3.59
N PHE A 81 8.62 -19.41 4.20
CA PHE A 81 8.80 -19.21 5.62
C PHE A 81 7.96 -20.20 6.45
N THR A 82 8.57 -20.67 7.53
CA THR A 82 8.01 -21.66 8.46
C THR A 82 7.59 -21.02 9.78
N ASP A 83 7.00 -21.82 10.68
CA ASP A 83 6.72 -21.37 12.05
C ASP A 83 7.99 -20.92 12.79
N ARG A 84 9.14 -21.55 12.50
CA ARG A 84 10.44 -21.12 13.07
C ARG A 84 10.83 -19.72 12.63
N ASP A 85 10.52 -19.36 11.38
CA ASP A 85 10.75 -18.01 10.87
C ASP A 85 9.82 -17.01 11.56
N ALA A 86 8.55 -17.36 11.74
CA ALA A 86 7.61 -16.53 12.49
C ALA A 86 8.08 -16.29 13.95
N GLU A 87 8.57 -17.33 14.63
CA GLU A 87 9.14 -17.23 15.97
C GLU A 87 10.41 -16.37 16.02
N ARG A 88 11.30 -16.48 15.02
CA ARG A 88 12.48 -15.63 14.87
C ARG A 88 12.07 -14.16 14.72
N LEU A 89 11.13 -13.87 13.82
CA LEU A 89 10.63 -12.52 13.56
C LEU A 89 9.92 -11.91 14.77
N LEU A 90 9.24 -12.71 15.59
CA LEU A 90 8.64 -12.25 16.85
C LEU A 90 9.65 -11.74 17.87
N ARG A 91 10.93 -12.08 17.73
CA ARG A 91 12.01 -11.60 18.61
C ARG A 91 12.68 -10.34 18.08
N ASP A 92 12.40 -9.95 16.83
CA ASP A 92 13.03 -8.80 16.18
C ASP A 92 12.33 -7.48 16.59
N ALA A 93 13.05 -6.63 17.32
CA ALA A 93 12.56 -5.31 17.75
C ALA A 93 12.55 -4.26 16.61
N GLY A 94 13.23 -4.55 15.50
CA GLY A 94 13.25 -3.73 14.29
C GLY A 94 11.90 -3.64 13.60
N ILE A 95 11.05 -4.67 13.73
CA ILE A 95 9.69 -4.71 13.20
C ILE A 95 8.60 -4.59 14.28
N ILE A 96 7.34 -4.82 13.90
CA ILE A 96 6.20 -4.90 14.80
C ILE A 96 5.99 -6.37 15.19
N ARG A 97 6.23 -6.69 16.46
CA ARG A 97 6.18 -8.05 17.02
C ARG A 97 4.74 -8.50 17.28
N HIS A 98 3.98 -8.69 16.20
CA HIS A 98 2.60 -9.16 16.26
C HIS A 98 2.44 -10.44 15.44
N ARG A 99 2.23 -11.57 16.13
CA ARG A 99 2.24 -12.92 15.53
C ARG A 99 1.31 -13.04 14.33
N GLY A 100 0.04 -12.67 14.50
CA GLY A 100 -0.95 -12.78 13.42
C GLY A 100 -0.64 -11.90 12.19
N LYS A 101 0.12 -10.81 12.33
CA LYS A 101 0.48 -9.94 11.20
C LYS A 101 1.69 -10.50 10.44
N ILE A 102 2.64 -11.09 11.16
CA ILE A 102 3.77 -11.81 10.57
C ILE A 102 3.26 -13.03 9.79
N GLU A 103 2.43 -13.86 10.42
CA GLU A 103 1.82 -15.03 9.77
C GLU A 103 0.95 -14.63 8.57
N ALA A 104 0.30 -13.46 8.64
CA ALA A 104 -0.45 -12.93 7.50
C ALA A 104 0.43 -12.63 6.28
N ILE A 105 1.64 -12.06 6.44
CA ILE A 105 2.55 -11.85 5.31
C ILE A 105 2.95 -13.20 4.70
N ILE A 106 3.32 -14.18 5.53
CA ILE A 106 3.72 -15.51 5.06
C ILE A 106 2.58 -16.18 4.29
N ASN A 107 1.34 -16.10 4.81
CA ASN A 107 0.16 -16.56 4.09
C ASN A 107 -0.07 -15.79 2.79
N ASN A 108 0.00 -14.47 2.83
CA ASN A 108 -0.25 -13.61 1.67
C ASN A 108 0.79 -13.85 0.57
N ALA A 109 2.03 -14.18 0.91
CA ALA A 109 3.06 -14.57 -0.06
C ALA A 109 2.67 -15.84 -0.83
N LYS A 110 2.11 -16.85 -0.14
CA LYS A 110 1.56 -18.06 -0.79
C LYS A 110 0.39 -17.71 -1.72
N ARG A 111 -0.50 -16.82 -1.27
CA ARG A 111 -1.63 -16.35 -2.08
C ARG A 111 -1.19 -15.49 -3.27
N ALA A 112 -0.07 -14.77 -3.15
CA ALA A 112 0.52 -14.01 -4.24
C ALA A 112 1.01 -14.93 -5.37
N ARG A 113 1.72 -16.02 -5.04
CA ARG A 113 2.14 -17.04 -6.02
C ARG A 113 0.96 -17.64 -6.78
N GLU A 114 -0.09 -18.02 -6.05
CA GLU A 114 -1.32 -18.55 -6.64
C GLU A 114 -1.99 -17.53 -7.57
N MET A 115 -2.00 -16.25 -7.18
CA MET A 115 -2.58 -15.19 -7.98
C MET A 115 -1.78 -14.91 -9.24
N VAL A 116 -0.46 -14.85 -9.17
CA VAL A 116 0.42 -14.72 -10.34
C VAL A 116 0.19 -15.90 -11.31
N ALA A 117 0.04 -17.12 -10.81
CA ALA A 117 -0.24 -18.28 -11.64
C ALA A 117 -1.62 -18.22 -12.35
N LEU A 118 -2.60 -17.54 -11.76
CA LEU A 118 -3.96 -17.44 -12.29
C LEU A 118 -4.19 -16.22 -13.18
N GLU A 119 -3.64 -15.06 -12.78
CA GLU A 119 -3.92 -13.74 -13.35
C GLU A 119 -2.71 -13.22 -14.17
N GLY A 120 -1.61 -13.96 -14.21
CA GLY A 120 -0.36 -13.61 -14.89
C GLY A 120 0.57 -12.71 -14.06
N SER A 121 0.02 -11.78 -13.28
CA SER A 121 0.76 -10.93 -12.33
C SER A 121 -0.16 -10.37 -11.25
N LEU A 122 0.41 -9.91 -10.13
CA LEU A 122 -0.35 -9.15 -9.13
C LEU A 122 -0.85 -7.83 -9.71
N ALA A 123 -0.06 -7.18 -10.55
CA ALA A 123 -0.42 -5.93 -11.20
C ALA A 123 -1.65 -6.11 -12.10
N ALA A 124 -1.64 -7.12 -12.98
CA ALA A 124 -2.80 -7.44 -13.84
C ALA A 124 -4.06 -7.69 -13.00
N TYR A 125 -3.95 -8.31 -11.82
CA TYR A 125 -5.08 -8.47 -10.92
C TYR A 125 -5.53 -7.15 -10.27
N PHE A 126 -4.63 -6.43 -9.60
CA PHE A 126 -5.01 -5.23 -8.85
C PHE A 126 -5.55 -4.13 -9.75
N TRP A 127 -4.99 -3.94 -10.94
CA TRP A 127 -5.41 -2.90 -11.88
C TRP A 127 -6.80 -3.16 -12.50
N GLN A 128 -7.34 -4.39 -12.45
CA GLN A 128 -8.76 -4.65 -12.76
C GLN A 128 -9.72 -3.91 -11.82
N PHE A 129 -9.25 -3.47 -10.66
CA PHE A 129 -10.02 -2.73 -9.66
C PHE A 129 -9.74 -1.22 -9.70
N GLU A 130 -9.12 -0.69 -10.76
CA GLU A 130 -9.02 0.76 -10.98
C GLU A 130 -10.46 1.34 -11.07
N PRO A 131 -10.87 2.27 -10.17
CA PRO A 131 -12.19 2.86 -10.26
C PRO A 131 -12.30 3.73 -11.50
N ARG A 132 -13.51 3.82 -12.05
CA ARG A 132 -13.81 4.82 -13.07
C ARG A 132 -13.67 6.22 -12.49
N GLU A 133 -13.19 7.17 -13.29
CA GLU A 133 -12.93 8.55 -12.84
C GLU A 133 -14.16 9.22 -12.20
N ASP A 134 -15.35 8.99 -12.73
CA ASP A 134 -16.62 9.53 -12.22
C ASP A 134 -17.12 8.87 -10.91
N SER A 135 -16.49 7.79 -10.48
CA SER A 135 -16.84 7.05 -9.25
C SER A 135 -15.90 7.34 -8.07
N VAL A 136 -14.83 8.10 -8.30
CA VAL A 136 -13.88 8.48 -7.25
C VAL A 136 -14.46 9.62 -6.41
N ALA A 137 -14.45 9.46 -5.09
CA ALA A 137 -14.85 10.51 -4.17
C ALA A 137 -13.94 11.74 -4.30
N LYS A 138 -14.38 12.89 -3.76
CA LYS A 138 -13.49 14.06 -3.69
C LYS A 138 -12.20 13.70 -2.95
N PRO A 139 -11.02 14.14 -3.41
CA PRO A 139 -9.76 13.77 -2.79
C PRO A 139 -9.74 14.02 -1.29
N GLN A 140 -9.18 13.08 -0.53
CA GLN A 140 -9.01 13.20 0.94
C GLN A 140 -10.33 13.26 1.74
N THR A 141 -11.47 12.86 1.16
CA THR A 141 -12.77 12.85 1.85
C THR A 141 -13.30 11.47 2.24
N ALA A 142 -12.68 10.40 1.73
CA ALA A 142 -13.12 9.03 1.95
C ALA A 142 -11.97 8.14 2.46
N SER A 143 -12.32 7.10 3.21
CA SER A 143 -11.41 6.06 3.69
C SER A 143 -11.76 4.66 3.17
N MET A 144 -12.81 4.57 2.35
CA MET A 144 -13.25 3.39 1.63
C MET A 144 -14.11 3.80 0.44
N SER A 145 -14.27 2.89 -0.51
CA SER A 145 -15.16 3.04 -1.66
C SER A 145 -15.84 1.71 -1.98
N GLU A 146 -16.84 1.71 -2.85
CA GLU A 146 -17.48 0.48 -3.31
C GLU A 146 -16.46 -0.49 -3.92
N ILE A 147 -15.50 0.03 -4.70
CA ILE A 147 -14.45 -0.79 -5.33
C ILE A 147 -13.45 -1.34 -4.30
N SER A 148 -13.11 -0.58 -3.24
CA SER A 148 -12.21 -1.10 -2.20
C SER A 148 -12.89 -2.16 -1.33
N VAL A 149 -14.22 -2.06 -1.14
CA VAL A 149 -15.03 -3.10 -0.52
C VAL A 149 -15.06 -4.36 -1.39
N ALA A 150 -15.25 -4.21 -2.71
CA ALA A 150 -15.23 -5.33 -3.64
C ALA A 150 -13.87 -6.04 -3.67
N LEU A 151 -12.78 -5.29 -3.82
CA LEU A 151 -11.42 -5.83 -3.80
C LEU A 151 -11.09 -6.49 -2.46
N SER A 152 -11.44 -5.87 -1.32
CA SER A 152 -11.28 -6.49 0.00
C SER A 152 -12.01 -7.82 0.12
N LYS A 153 -13.25 -7.90 -0.39
CA LYS A 153 -14.06 -9.13 -0.36
C LYS A 153 -13.43 -10.22 -1.22
N ASP A 154 -12.94 -9.88 -2.41
CA ASP A 154 -12.31 -10.85 -3.31
C ASP A 154 -10.98 -11.37 -2.75
N LEU A 155 -10.10 -10.48 -2.27
CA LEU A 155 -8.85 -10.87 -1.61
C LEU A 155 -9.10 -11.82 -0.42
N LYS A 156 -10.09 -11.51 0.43
CA LYS A 156 -10.47 -12.38 1.56
C LYS A 156 -10.98 -13.73 1.10
N LYS A 157 -11.80 -13.76 0.03
CA LYS A 157 -12.30 -15.02 -0.58
C LYS A 157 -11.13 -15.86 -1.10
N ARG A 158 -10.10 -15.21 -1.66
CA ARG A 158 -8.83 -15.83 -2.08
C ARG A 158 -7.86 -16.10 -0.92
N GLY A 159 -8.30 -15.94 0.33
CA GLY A 159 -7.53 -16.33 1.51
C GLY A 159 -6.48 -15.33 2.00
N TRP A 160 -6.43 -14.11 1.43
CA TRP A 160 -5.57 -13.04 1.94
C TRP A 160 -6.03 -12.58 3.33
N LYS A 161 -5.06 -12.13 4.14
CA LYS A 161 -5.26 -11.71 5.53
C LYS A 161 -4.86 -10.24 5.70
N PHE A 162 -5.50 -9.57 6.67
CA PHE A 162 -5.30 -8.14 6.97
C PHE A 162 -5.57 -7.19 5.80
N VAL A 163 -6.54 -7.55 4.94
CA VAL A 163 -6.94 -6.79 3.74
C VAL A 163 -8.35 -6.23 3.89
N GLY A 164 -8.60 -5.42 4.93
CA GLY A 164 -9.89 -4.76 5.14
C GLY A 164 -10.18 -3.66 4.09
N PRO A 165 -11.43 -3.22 3.89
CA PRO A 165 -11.76 -2.21 2.87
C PRO A 165 -10.98 -0.90 3.01
N THR A 166 -10.71 -0.46 4.24
CA THR A 166 -9.89 0.72 4.52
C THR A 166 -8.42 0.51 4.18
N THR A 167 -7.87 -0.66 4.53
CA THR A 167 -6.50 -1.07 4.16
C THR A 167 -6.33 -1.10 2.65
N VAL A 168 -7.30 -1.70 1.96
CA VAL A 168 -7.30 -1.79 0.49
C VAL A 168 -7.45 -0.41 -0.13
N TYR A 169 -8.29 0.47 0.40
CA TYR A 169 -8.41 1.84 -0.09
C TYR A 169 -7.08 2.61 0.04
N ALA A 170 -6.40 2.49 1.19
CA ALA A 170 -5.08 3.07 1.41
C ALA A 170 -4.03 2.53 0.42
N PHE A 171 -4.06 1.22 0.15
CA PHE A 171 -3.23 0.59 -0.89
C PHE A 171 -3.52 1.17 -2.28
N MET A 172 -4.81 1.30 -2.66
CA MET A 172 -5.22 1.85 -3.96
C MET A 172 -4.76 3.30 -4.15
N GLN A 173 -4.88 4.12 -3.10
CA GLN A 173 -4.34 5.48 -3.10
C GLN A 173 -2.82 5.47 -3.28
N ALA A 174 -2.12 4.65 -2.50
CA ALA A 174 -0.67 4.69 -2.48
C ALA A 174 -0.01 4.13 -3.74
N MET A 175 -0.62 3.13 -4.38
CA MET A 175 -0.10 2.48 -5.61
C MET A 175 -0.66 3.10 -6.89
N GLY A 176 -1.34 4.25 -6.77
CA GLY A 176 -1.76 5.04 -7.91
C GLY A 176 -2.93 4.46 -8.69
N LEU A 177 -3.72 3.54 -8.11
CA LEU A 177 -5.03 3.16 -8.63
C LEU A 177 -6.02 4.31 -8.46
N ILE A 178 -5.83 5.16 -7.45
CA ILE A 178 -6.57 6.42 -7.24
C ILE A 178 -5.58 7.59 -7.07
N ASN A 179 -5.76 8.68 -7.81
CA ASN A 179 -5.07 9.94 -7.50
C ASN A 179 -5.87 10.70 -6.44
N ASP A 180 -5.54 10.45 -5.18
CA ASP A 180 -6.23 11.06 -4.06
C ASP A 180 -5.48 12.28 -3.49
N HIS A 181 -4.49 12.82 -4.21
CA HIS A 181 -3.84 14.08 -3.83
C HIS A 181 -4.89 15.20 -3.77
N ALA A 182 -4.83 16.03 -2.72
CA ALA A 182 -5.74 17.16 -2.56
C ALA A 182 -5.69 18.10 -3.78
N GLU A 183 -6.81 18.75 -4.11
CA GLU A 183 -6.94 19.58 -5.33
C GLU A 183 -5.84 20.66 -5.44
N GLY A 184 -5.43 21.25 -4.32
CA GLY A 184 -4.34 22.25 -4.28
C GLY A 184 -2.93 21.69 -4.09
N CYS A 185 -2.75 20.37 -4.09
CA CYS A 185 -1.45 19.72 -3.90
C CYS A 185 -0.60 19.83 -5.17
N PHE A 186 0.67 20.22 -5.03
CA PHE A 186 1.59 20.37 -6.17
C PHE A 186 1.90 19.04 -6.89
N MET A 187 1.78 17.90 -6.19
CA MET A 187 1.97 16.57 -6.77
C MET A 187 0.77 16.08 -7.56
N ARG A 188 -0.43 16.65 -7.36
CA ARG A 188 -1.64 16.20 -8.06
C ARG A 188 -1.49 16.19 -9.59
N PRO A 189 -1.07 17.30 -10.26
CA PRO A 189 -0.86 17.29 -11.71
C PRO A 189 0.28 16.36 -12.17
N VAL A 190 1.29 16.13 -11.32
CA VAL A 190 2.40 15.19 -11.59
C VAL A 190 1.87 13.76 -11.61
N ILE A 191 1.05 13.38 -10.63
CA ILE A 191 0.43 12.06 -10.57
C ILE A 191 -0.58 11.88 -11.71
N ASP A 192 -1.37 12.90 -12.04
CA ASP A 192 -2.28 12.84 -13.20
C ASP A 192 -1.51 12.57 -14.51
N ALA A 193 -0.33 13.17 -14.69
CA ALA A 193 0.54 12.90 -15.85
C ALA A 193 1.11 11.48 -15.82
N ALA A 194 1.69 11.05 -14.70
CA ALA A 194 2.23 9.70 -14.54
C ALA A 194 1.16 8.62 -14.82
N ARG A 195 -0.07 8.83 -14.35
CA ARG A 195 -1.20 7.92 -14.62
C ARG A 195 -1.63 7.90 -16.07
N ARG A 196 -1.49 8.98 -16.85
CA ARG A 196 -1.79 8.97 -18.29
C ARG A 196 -0.74 8.22 -19.09
N GLU A 197 0.52 8.30 -18.67
CA GLU A 197 1.65 7.64 -19.33
C GLU A 197 1.80 6.17 -18.93
N PHE A 198 1.20 5.77 -17.80
CA PHE A 198 1.25 4.39 -17.32
C PHE A 198 0.42 3.43 -18.17
N GLU A 199 1.07 2.43 -18.74
CA GLU A 199 0.42 1.30 -19.40
C GLU A 199 -0.12 0.34 -18.33
N ARG A 200 -1.44 0.11 -18.33
CA ARG A 200 -2.06 -0.82 -17.38
C ARG A 200 -1.65 -2.25 -17.76
N PRO A 201 -1.13 -3.06 -16.81
CA PRO A 201 -0.75 -4.44 -17.06
C PRO A 201 -1.91 -5.37 -17.40
#